data_AF-A0A1F9N082-F1
#
_entry.id   AF-A0A1F9N082-F1
#
_cell.length_a   1.000
_cell.length_b   1.000
_cell.length_c   1.000
_cell.angle_alpha   90.00
_cell.angle_beta   90.00
_cell.angle_gamma   90.00
#
_symmetry.space_group_name_H-M   'P 1'
#
loop_
_entity.id
_entity.type
_entity.pdbx_description
1 polymer ?
#
loop_
_entity_poly.entity_id
_entity_poly.type
_entity_poly.pdbx_seq_one_letter_code
_entity_poly.pdbx_strand_id
1 'polypeptide(L)'
;MKAPVIGRITADLLLVLALLAPNSSWADVSEIENHQVALFERLAPSVVFLATRKGIGSGFFVDNRGLVLTNAHVVADATGIDAVLHDGRRLTGRVVERSKDVDLALVQLPVESSRAVGVGDPNQLRVGSWVASVGHGQGGIWTFTTGMVSNIYPAGAEQPVFQTQIPLNPGNSGGPIVDRHGKVVGIVTAGVANANNVNFGIKIDIAFGHLEKLEHLCDCLVVKAPEQVPIFVDDEMVGVGPRLLLKLRPGRHEVFAVIDGRMDRKSVIYPSETAVELGK
;
A
#
# COMPACT_ATOMS: atom_id res chain seq x y z
N MET A 1 44.22 -6.73 83.00
CA MET A 1 44.05 -5.50 82.19
C MET A 1 42.82 -5.67 81.31
N LYS A 2 41.87 -4.73 81.46
CA LYS A 2 40.67 -4.37 80.68
C LYS A 2 40.06 -5.34 79.64
N ALA A 3 38.77 -5.64 79.83
CA ALA A 3 37.77 -5.99 78.80
C ALA A 3 37.16 -4.70 78.18
N PRO A 4 36.13 -4.73 77.29
CA PRO A 4 35.69 -5.67 76.24
C PRO A 4 35.50 -4.93 74.87
N VAL A 5 34.86 -5.53 73.85
CA VAL A 5 33.62 -5.02 73.17
C VAL A 5 33.15 -6.04 72.12
N ILE A 6 31.93 -6.53 72.32
CA ILE A 6 31.09 -7.23 71.34
C ILE A 6 30.31 -6.15 70.57
N GLY A 7 30.43 -6.13 69.24
CA GLY A 7 29.66 -5.26 68.33
C GLY A 7 28.71 -6.09 67.46
N ARG A 8 27.44 -5.65 67.38
CA ARG A 8 26.30 -6.31 66.75
C ARG A 8 26.26 -6.14 65.21
N ILE A 9 25.75 -7.19 64.55
CA ILE A 9 24.92 -7.28 63.33
C ILE A 9 24.65 -5.98 62.56
N THR A 10 24.91 -5.96 61.24
CA THR A 10 23.88 -5.59 60.25
C THR A 10 23.93 -6.56 59.06
N ALA A 11 22.78 -7.15 58.78
CA ALA A 11 22.51 -7.91 57.57
C ALA A 11 22.39 -6.92 56.42
N ASP A 12 23.50 -6.54 55.77
CA ASP A 12 23.47 -5.64 54.60
C ASP A 12 24.74 -5.77 53.73
N LEU A 13 25.10 -7.01 53.36
CA LEU A 13 25.90 -7.19 52.15
C LEU A 13 25.52 -8.46 51.41
N LEU A 14 24.22 -8.74 51.42
CA LEU A 14 23.54 -9.67 50.52
C LEU A 14 22.83 -8.86 49.43
N LEU A 15 23.51 -7.84 48.91
CA LEU A 15 23.03 -6.98 47.84
C LEU A 15 24.26 -6.28 47.26
N VAL A 16 24.76 -6.72 46.09
CA VAL A 16 25.58 -5.94 45.11
C VAL A 16 26.16 -6.81 43.98
N LEU A 17 25.94 -8.13 43.93
CA LEU A 17 26.31 -8.91 42.72
C LEU A 17 25.21 -9.85 42.21
N ALA A 18 24.00 -9.34 42.12
CA ALA A 18 22.95 -9.90 41.25
C ALA A 18 22.46 -8.87 40.20
N LEU A 19 23.38 -8.03 39.71
CA LEU A 19 23.12 -7.06 38.62
C LEU A 19 23.69 -7.50 37.27
N LEU A 20 24.01 -8.78 37.09
CA LEU A 20 24.39 -9.35 35.81
C LEU A 20 23.23 -10.17 35.22
N ALA A 21 22.08 -9.52 35.03
CA ALA A 21 21.20 -9.98 33.97
C ALA A 21 21.89 -9.60 32.64
N PRO A 22 22.16 -10.54 31.72
CA PRO A 22 22.64 -10.16 30.40
C PRO A 22 21.62 -9.21 29.76
N ASN A 23 22.12 -8.04 29.39
CA ASN A 23 21.37 -6.94 28.76
C ASN A 23 20.41 -7.47 27.69
N SER A 24 19.12 -7.21 27.89
CA SER A 24 18.00 -7.48 26.99
C SER A 24 18.06 -6.74 25.64
N SER A 25 19.12 -5.99 25.35
CA SER A 25 19.23 -5.12 24.17
C SER A 25 19.33 -5.87 22.85
N TRP A 26 19.83 -7.12 22.85
CA TRP A 26 19.98 -7.90 21.62
C TRP A 26 18.72 -8.68 21.25
N ALA A 27 17.86 -9.01 22.22
CA ALA A 27 16.60 -9.69 21.97
C ALA A 27 15.64 -8.81 21.15
N ASP A 28 15.53 -7.53 21.52
CA ASP A 28 14.67 -6.56 20.84
C ASP A 28 15.12 -6.29 19.39
N VAL A 29 16.43 -6.20 19.15
CA VAL A 29 16.99 -6.02 17.79
C VAL A 29 16.75 -7.28 16.94
N SER A 30 16.92 -8.46 17.53
CA SER A 30 16.68 -9.73 16.84
C SER A 30 15.21 -9.89 16.43
N GLU A 31 14.27 -9.42 17.24
CA GLU A 31 12.84 -9.44 16.91
C GLU A 31 12.53 -8.57 15.68
N ILE A 32 13.11 -7.36 15.63
CA ILE A 32 12.98 -6.44 14.48
C ILE A 32 13.59 -7.05 13.21
N GLU A 33 14.77 -7.68 13.32
CA GLU A 33 15.43 -8.36 12.21
C GLU A 33 14.57 -9.53 11.70
N ASN A 34 14.13 -10.41 12.59
CA ASN A 34 13.30 -11.56 12.25
C ASN A 34 11.98 -11.13 11.58
N HIS A 35 11.36 -10.06 12.07
CA HIS A 35 10.15 -9.52 11.46
C HIS A 35 10.39 -9.01 10.03
N GLN A 36 11.51 -8.31 9.80
CA GLN A 36 11.89 -7.83 8.47
C GLN A 36 12.19 -8.97 7.50
N VAL A 37 12.95 -9.98 7.93
CA VAL A 37 13.25 -11.17 7.13
C VAL A 37 11.95 -11.88 6.75
N ALA A 38 11.09 -12.16 7.73
CA ALA A 38 9.81 -12.82 7.50
C ALA A 38 8.90 -11.98 6.59
N LEU A 39 8.95 -10.65 6.69
CA LEU A 39 8.19 -9.76 5.83
C LEU A 39 8.68 -9.85 4.37
N PHE A 40 9.99 -9.82 4.14
CA PHE A 40 10.57 -10.01 2.82
C PHE A 40 10.16 -11.35 2.21
N GLU A 41 10.33 -12.45 2.94
CA GLU A 41 9.97 -13.80 2.46
C GLU A 41 8.50 -13.93 2.08
N ARG A 42 7.60 -13.24 2.80
CA ARG A 42 6.17 -13.20 2.47
C ARG A 42 5.87 -12.35 1.24
N LEU A 43 6.56 -11.22 1.07
CA LEU A 43 6.26 -10.24 0.02
C LEU A 43 6.95 -10.52 -1.31
N ALA A 44 8.19 -11.03 -1.30
CA ALA A 44 8.98 -11.21 -2.51
C ALA A 44 8.27 -12.05 -3.59
N PRO A 45 7.56 -13.16 -3.26
CA PRO A 45 6.76 -13.92 -4.23
C PRO A 45 5.59 -13.14 -4.85
N SER A 46 5.15 -12.05 -4.21
CA SER A 46 4.07 -11.19 -4.70
C SER A 46 4.55 -10.08 -5.62
N VAL A 47 5.87 -9.85 -5.71
CA VAL A 47 6.47 -8.77 -6.49
C VAL A 47 7.08 -9.32 -7.78
N VAL A 48 6.87 -8.60 -8.88
CA VAL A 48 7.30 -9.00 -10.23
C VAL A 48 8.26 -7.97 -10.82
N PHE A 49 9.28 -8.46 -11.52
CA PHE A 49 10.12 -7.63 -12.36
C PHE A 49 9.40 -7.38 -13.67
N LEU A 50 9.37 -6.13 -14.13
CA LEU A 50 8.74 -5.74 -15.38
C LEU A 50 9.76 -5.11 -16.31
N ALA A 51 9.72 -5.49 -17.58
CA ALA A 51 10.60 -4.93 -18.61
C ALA A 51 9.85 -4.63 -19.89
N THR A 52 10.17 -3.47 -20.47
CA THR A 52 9.79 -3.08 -21.82
C THR A 52 11.05 -2.76 -22.62
N ARG A 53 10.90 -2.52 -23.92
CA ARG A 53 12.01 -2.01 -24.75
C ARG A 53 12.54 -0.64 -24.30
N LYS A 54 11.78 0.10 -23.49
CA LYS A 54 12.12 1.47 -23.06
C LYS A 54 12.68 1.54 -21.64
N GLY A 55 12.54 0.49 -20.84
CA GLY A 55 12.97 0.51 -19.45
C GLY A 55 12.50 -0.67 -18.63
N ILE A 56 12.82 -0.63 -17.34
CA ILE A 56 12.50 -1.66 -16.35
C ILE A 56 11.75 -1.04 -15.17
N GLY A 57 10.99 -1.85 -14.45
CA GLY A 57 10.24 -1.45 -13.28
C GLY A 57 9.86 -2.65 -12.42
N SER A 58 9.07 -2.36 -11.39
CA SER A 58 8.48 -3.34 -10.49
C SER A 58 6.97 -3.29 -10.60
N GLY A 59 6.33 -4.40 -10.23
CA GLY A 59 4.90 -4.45 -9.99
C GLY A 59 4.63 -5.46 -8.89
N PHE A 60 3.38 -5.56 -8.46
CA PHE A 60 2.96 -6.56 -7.49
C PHE A 60 1.56 -7.07 -7.79
N PHE A 61 1.31 -8.33 -7.43
CA PHE A 61 0.00 -8.93 -7.59
C PHE A 61 -1.02 -8.30 -6.63
N VAL A 62 -2.15 -7.88 -7.18
CA VAL A 62 -3.31 -7.35 -6.42
C VAL A 62 -4.47 -8.34 -6.37
N ASP A 63 -4.40 -9.41 -7.16
CA ASP A 63 -5.29 -10.57 -7.02
C ASP A 63 -4.53 -11.90 -7.20
N ASN A 64 -5.23 -13.02 -6.96
CA ASN A 64 -4.65 -14.35 -7.08
C ASN A 64 -4.78 -14.94 -8.50
N ARG A 65 -5.18 -14.13 -9.49
CA ARG A 65 -5.41 -14.53 -10.90
C ARG A 65 -4.42 -13.86 -11.86
N GLY A 66 -3.32 -13.32 -11.33
CA GLY A 66 -2.26 -12.71 -12.14
C GLY A 66 -2.42 -11.24 -12.46
N LEU A 67 -3.35 -10.51 -11.81
CA LEU A 67 -3.48 -9.06 -11.99
C LEU A 67 -2.37 -8.35 -11.20
N VAL A 68 -1.56 -7.55 -11.90
CA VAL A 68 -0.41 -6.82 -11.38
C VAL A 68 -0.67 -5.33 -11.46
N LEU A 69 -0.44 -4.61 -10.36
CA LEU A 69 -0.39 -3.15 -10.31
C LEU A 69 1.06 -2.67 -10.46
N THR A 70 1.25 -1.60 -11.24
CA THR A 70 2.53 -0.93 -11.47
C THR A 70 2.29 0.54 -11.86
N ASN A 71 3.34 1.29 -12.18
CA ASN A 71 3.20 2.64 -12.71
C ASN A 71 2.91 2.66 -14.21
N ALA A 72 2.21 3.72 -14.66
CA ALA A 72 1.93 3.92 -16.08
C ALA A 72 3.21 4.17 -16.88
N HIS A 73 4.19 4.89 -16.34
CA HIS A 73 5.44 5.15 -17.04
C HIS A 73 6.31 3.88 -17.22
N VAL A 74 6.18 2.87 -16.34
CA VAL A 74 6.88 1.58 -16.46
C VAL A 74 6.41 0.83 -17.71
N VAL A 75 5.09 0.83 -17.95
CA VAL A 75 4.49 0.19 -19.13
C VAL A 75 4.51 1.08 -20.38
N ALA A 76 4.64 2.40 -20.21
CA ALA A 76 4.56 3.41 -21.26
C ALA A 76 3.38 3.13 -22.24
N ASP A 77 3.64 3.09 -23.54
CA ASP A 77 2.65 2.75 -24.57
C ASP A 77 2.70 1.26 -24.98
N ALA A 78 3.42 0.42 -24.24
CA ALA A 78 3.56 -1.00 -24.57
C ALA A 78 2.26 -1.76 -24.31
N THR A 79 1.79 -2.56 -25.26
CA THR A 79 0.60 -3.41 -25.09
C THR A 79 0.94 -4.73 -24.39
N GLY A 80 2.13 -5.26 -24.64
CA GLY A 80 2.70 -6.41 -23.95
C GLY A 80 3.92 -6.01 -23.11
N ILE A 81 4.13 -6.70 -21.99
CA ILE A 81 5.25 -6.46 -21.08
C ILE A 81 5.88 -7.78 -20.66
N ASP A 82 7.20 -7.84 -20.66
CA ASP A 82 7.91 -9.01 -20.15
C ASP A 82 7.98 -8.94 -18.63
N ALA A 83 7.71 -10.06 -17.99
CA ALA A 83 7.70 -10.20 -16.55
C ALA A 83 8.58 -11.36 -16.10
N VAL A 84 9.28 -11.18 -14.98
CA VAL A 84 10.00 -12.25 -14.29
C VAL A 84 9.43 -12.37 -12.88
N LEU A 85 8.98 -13.57 -12.54
CA LEU A 85 8.45 -13.91 -11.21
C LEU A 85 9.58 -14.32 -10.26
N HIS A 86 9.29 -14.32 -8.95
CA HIS A 86 10.27 -14.67 -7.92
C HIS A 86 10.81 -16.10 -8.05
N ASP A 87 10.02 -17.02 -8.62
CA ASP A 87 10.43 -18.40 -8.92
C ASP A 87 11.27 -18.53 -10.20
N GLY A 88 11.58 -17.42 -10.88
CA GLY A 88 12.37 -17.36 -12.10
C GLY A 88 11.58 -17.56 -13.40
N ARG A 89 10.27 -17.85 -13.35
CA ARG A 89 9.44 -17.93 -14.56
C ARG A 89 9.42 -16.60 -15.31
N ARG A 90 9.53 -16.69 -16.63
CA ARG A 90 9.43 -15.56 -17.56
C ARG A 90 8.11 -15.63 -18.31
N LEU A 91 7.37 -14.55 -18.29
CA LEU A 91 6.03 -14.46 -18.88
C LEU A 91 5.91 -13.18 -19.69
N THR A 92 5.04 -13.18 -20.70
CA THR A 92 4.62 -11.94 -21.37
C THR A 92 3.19 -11.62 -20.95
N GLY A 93 3.03 -10.52 -20.24
CA GLY A 93 1.76 -9.96 -19.81
C GLY A 93 1.12 -9.05 -20.83
N ARG A 94 -0.15 -8.70 -20.60
CA ARG A 94 -0.86 -7.65 -21.35
C ARG A 94 -1.24 -6.52 -20.42
N VAL A 95 -1.05 -5.28 -20.86
CA VAL A 95 -1.58 -4.14 -20.11
C VAL A 95 -3.07 -4.06 -20.36
N VAL A 96 -3.88 -4.16 -19.30
CA VAL A 96 -5.34 -4.25 -19.37
C VAL A 96 -6.04 -2.96 -18.96
N GLU A 97 -5.35 -2.05 -18.29
CA GLU A 97 -5.87 -0.75 -17.86
C GLU A 97 -4.72 0.23 -17.59
N ARG A 98 -4.93 1.54 -17.79
CA ARG A 98 -3.94 2.59 -17.51
C ARG A 98 -4.64 3.89 -17.11
N SER A 99 -4.07 4.59 -16.13
CA SER A 99 -4.41 5.95 -15.75
C SER A 99 -3.13 6.79 -15.75
N LYS A 100 -2.93 7.59 -16.81
CA LYS A 100 -1.70 8.37 -17.00
C LYS A 100 -1.60 9.59 -16.07
N ASP A 101 -2.75 10.15 -15.72
CA ASP A 101 -2.93 11.28 -14.79
C ASP A 101 -2.43 10.99 -13.37
N VAL A 102 -2.58 9.75 -12.90
CA VAL A 102 -2.08 9.31 -11.58
C VAL A 102 -0.89 8.33 -11.66
N ASP A 103 -0.32 8.15 -12.85
CA ASP A 103 0.81 7.26 -13.10
C ASP A 103 0.60 5.80 -12.62
N LEU A 104 -0.56 5.20 -12.94
CA LEU A 104 -0.88 3.81 -12.58
C LEU A 104 -1.29 2.97 -13.78
N ALA A 105 -0.97 1.67 -13.75
CA ALA A 105 -1.36 0.72 -14.79
C ALA A 105 -1.58 -0.69 -14.23
N LEU A 106 -2.44 -1.45 -14.91
CA LEU A 106 -2.67 -2.86 -14.64
C LEU A 106 -2.14 -3.74 -15.75
N VAL A 107 -1.41 -4.78 -15.35
CA VAL A 107 -0.89 -5.82 -16.23
C VAL A 107 -1.52 -7.15 -15.84
N GLN A 108 -2.07 -7.86 -16.80
CA GLN A 108 -2.51 -9.23 -16.63
C GLN A 108 -1.39 -10.19 -17.04
N LEU A 109 -0.91 -11.00 -16.09
CA LEU A 109 0.01 -12.10 -16.36
C LEU A 109 -0.76 -13.43 -16.53
N PRO A 110 -0.35 -14.31 -17.46
CA PRO A 110 -0.97 -15.61 -17.66
C PRO A 110 -0.44 -16.62 -16.64
N VAL A 111 -0.98 -16.60 -15.42
CA VAL A 111 -0.64 -17.56 -14.35
C VAL A 111 -1.89 -18.27 -13.83
N GLU A 112 -1.75 -19.52 -13.40
CA GLU A 112 -2.86 -20.27 -12.77
C GLU A 112 -3.23 -19.71 -11.40
N SER A 113 -2.21 -19.31 -10.63
CA SER A 113 -2.37 -18.61 -9.36
C SER A 113 -1.21 -17.65 -9.11
N SER A 114 -1.49 -16.60 -8.35
CA SER A 114 -0.53 -15.62 -7.83
C SER A 114 -0.78 -15.37 -6.35
N ARG A 115 0.20 -14.75 -5.67
CA ARG A 115 0.06 -14.33 -4.28
C ARG A 115 -0.23 -12.84 -4.23
N ALA A 116 -1.49 -12.47 -4.05
CA ALA A 116 -1.86 -11.07 -3.89
C ALA A 116 -1.25 -10.45 -2.61
N VAL A 117 -0.82 -9.19 -2.70
CA VAL A 117 -0.48 -8.38 -1.52
C VAL A 117 -1.78 -7.90 -0.87
N GLY A 118 -1.90 -8.05 0.44
CA GLY A 118 -3.07 -7.54 1.17
C GLY A 118 -3.12 -6.02 1.15
N VAL A 119 -4.31 -5.42 1.06
CA VAL A 119 -4.49 -3.96 1.04
C VAL A 119 -4.54 -3.41 2.47
N GLY A 120 -3.82 -2.32 2.72
CA GLY A 120 -3.81 -1.55 3.97
C GLY A 120 -4.57 -0.23 3.82
N ASP A 121 -4.80 0.46 4.94
CA ASP A 121 -5.44 1.78 4.93
C ASP A 121 -4.36 2.89 4.95
N PRO A 122 -4.12 3.60 3.83
CA PRO A 122 -3.13 4.66 3.78
C PRO A 122 -3.49 5.86 4.66
N ASN A 123 -4.73 6.01 5.12
CA ASN A 123 -5.14 7.09 6.01
C ASN A 123 -4.71 6.85 7.47
N GLN A 124 -4.25 5.64 7.79
CA GLN A 124 -3.60 5.35 9.07
C GLN A 124 -2.12 5.73 9.09
N LEU A 125 -1.53 6.08 7.95
CA LEU A 125 -0.17 6.60 7.91
C LEU A 125 -0.08 7.91 8.70
N ARG A 126 1.07 8.09 9.34
CA ARG A 126 1.51 9.29 10.03
C ARG A 126 2.95 9.57 9.65
N VAL A 127 3.39 10.82 9.75
CA VAL A 127 4.83 11.11 9.71
C VAL A 127 5.54 10.26 10.76
N GLY A 128 6.59 9.54 10.36
CA GLY A 128 7.30 8.56 11.18
C GLY A 128 6.75 7.13 11.11
N SER A 129 5.65 6.87 10.40
CA SER A 129 5.18 5.49 10.15
C SER A 129 6.24 4.71 9.39
N TRP A 130 6.62 3.55 9.95
CA TRP A 130 7.53 2.62 9.29
C TRP A 130 6.88 2.01 8.06
N VAL A 131 7.65 1.92 6.98
CA VAL A 131 7.24 1.32 5.71
C VAL A 131 8.38 0.50 5.11
N ALA A 132 8.04 -0.46 4.26
CA ALA A 132 9.01 -1.23 3.49
C ALA A 132 8.59 -1.38 2.03
N SER A 133 9.52 -1.76 1.18
CA SER A 133 9.29 -2.06 -0.23
C SER A 133 10.15 -3.24 -0.67
N VAL A 134 9.62 -4.05 -1.57
CA VAL A 134 10.40 -4.98 -2.39
C VAL A 134 10.36 -4.48 -3.82
N GLY A 135 11.49 -4.40 -4.49
CA GLY A 135 11.55 -3.95 -5.88
C GLY A 135 12.83 -4.35 -6.58
N HIS A 136 12.98 -3.89 -7.83
CA HIS A 136 14.05 -4.30 -8.72
C HIS A 136 14.92 -3.11 -9.11
N GLY A 137 15.70 -2.60 -8.18
CA GLY A 137 16.59 -1.48 -8.44
C GLY A 137 17.80 -1.87 -9.31
N GLN A 138 18.51 -0.87 -9.83
CA GLN A 138 19.76 -1.07 -10.59
C GLN A 138 20.86 -1.83 -9.82
N GLY A 139 20.78 -1.91 -8.48
CA GLY A 139 21.69 -2.68 -7.62
C GLY A 139 21.30 -4.15 -7.40
N GLY A 140 20.12 -4.59 -7.84
CA GLY A 140 19.66 -5.97 -7.65
C GLY A 140 18.15 -6.19 -7.85
N ILE A 141 17.78 -7.43 -8.16
CA ILE A 141 16.39 -7.90 -8.25
C ILE A 141 15.91 -8.38 -6.87
N TRP A 142 14.62 -8.21 -6.54
CA TRP A 142 14.05 -8.49 -5.21
C TRP A 142 14.82 -7.83 -4.05
N THR A 143 15.17 -6.56 -4.23
CA THR A 143 15.79 -5.75 -3.18
C THR A 143 14.74 -5.34 -2.16
N PHE A 144 14.98 -5.66 -0.88
CA PHE A 144 14.17 -5.22 0.25
C PHE A 144 14.73 -3.93 0.83
N THR A 145 13.89 -2.91 0.97
CA THR A 145 14.26 -1.63 1.60
C THR A 145 13.22 -1.24 2.63
N THR A 146 13.66 -0.53 3.65
CA THR A 146 12.82 -0.02 4.73
C THR A 146 13.04 1.47 4.90
N GLY A 147 12.04 2.17 5.41
CA GLY A 147 12.13 3.59 5.72
C GLY A 147 10.91 4.04 6.52
N MET A 148 10.64 5.34 6.48
CA MET A 148 9.44 5.90 7.08
C MET A 148 8.74 6.87 6.14
N VAL A 149 7.48 7.17 6.46
CA VAL A 149 6.75 8.30 5.90
C VAL A 149 7.34 9.59 6.44
N SER A 150 7.84 10.45 5.57
CA SER A 150 8.47 11.73 5.93
C SER A 150 7.49 12.90 5.95
N ASN A 151 6.45 12.84 5.11
CA ASN A 151 5.43 13.88 5.02
C ASN A 151 4.13 13.30 4.43
N ILE A 152 2.99 13.88 4.79
CA ILE A 152 1.68 13.54 4.23
C ILE A 152 1.04 14.84 3.72
N TYR A 153 0.73 14.88 2.43
CA TYR A 153 0.09 16.03 1.82
C TYR A 153 -1.44 15.93 1.99
N PRO A 154 -2.14 17.06 2.21
CA PRO A 154 -3.60 17.07 2.33
C PRO A 154 -4.27 16.50 1.08
N ALA A 155 -5.42 15.84 1.26
CA ALA A 155 -6.28 15.44 0.15
C ALA A 155 -6.72 16.70 -0.63
N GLY A 156 -6.53 16.69 -1.95
CA GLY A 156 -6.81 17.84 -2.84
C GLY A 156 -5.62 18.75 -3.11
N ALA A 157 -4.44 18.51 -2.53
CA ALA A 157 -3.18 19.01 -3.07
C ALA A 157 -2.91 18.35 -4.44
N GLU A 158 -2.21 19.03 -5.35
CA GLU A 158 -1.98 18.62 -6.75
C GLU A 158 -1.36 17.22 -6.96
N GLN A 159 -0.98 16.51 -5.90
CA GLN A 159 -0.38 15.17 -6.00
C GLN A 159 -0.99 14.18 -4.99
N PRO A 160 -1.49 13.02 -5.45
CA PRO A 160 -2.11 11.98 -4.63
C PRO A 160 -1.07 11.09 -3.89
N VAL A 161 -0.02 11.72 -3.35
CA VAL A 161 1.20 11.06 -2.87
C VAL A 161 1.47 11.35 -1.40
N PHE A 162 2.34 10.54 -0.78
CA PHE A 162 3.01 10.86 0.48
C PHE A 162 4.52 10.79 0.28
N GLN A 163 5.27 11.57 1.06
CA GLN A 163 6.73 11.53 1.03
C GLN A 163 7.26 10.37 1.87
N THR A 164 8.27 9.67 1.38
CA THR A 164 8.87 8.51 2.03
C THR A 164 10.39 8.48 1.89
N GLN A 165 11.04 7.77 2.80
CA GLN A 165 12.46 7.43 2.73
C GLN A 165 12.75 6.12 1.99
N ILE A 166 11.74 5.41 1.47
CA ILE A 166 12.00 4.29 0.58
C ILE A 166 12.89 4.80 -0.56
N PRO A 167 14.11 4.25 -0.74
CA PRO A 167 15.02 4.72 -1.78
C PRO A 167 14.35 4.61 -3.15
N LEU A 168 14.50 5.61 -4.00
CA LEU A 168 14.07 5.54 -5.39
C LEU A 168 15.30 5.29 -6.26
N ASN A 169 15.30 4.17 -6.97
CA ASN A 169 16.35 3.81 -7.91
C ASN A 169 15.69 3.31 -9.20
N PRO A 170 16.31 3.49 -10.38
CA PRO A 170 15.77 2.92 -11.62
C PRO A 170 15.40 1.44 -11.43
N GLY A 171 14.12 1.12 -11.69
CA GLY A 171 13.56 -0.23 -11.65
C GLY A 171 12.73 -0.60 -10.40
N ASN A 172 12.75 0.18 -9.31
CA ASN A 172 11.83 -0.06 -8.18
C ASN A 172 10.50 0.71 -8.26
N SER A 173 10.36 1.67 -9.19
CA SER A 173 9.07 2.28 -9.54
C SER A 173 8.03 1.22 -9.89
N GLY A 174 6.82 1.42 -9.38
CA GLY A 174 5.70 0.49 -9.46
C GLY A 174 5.69 -0.59 -8.37
N GLY A 175 6.75 -0.70 -7.56
CA GLY A 175 6.82 -1.61 -6.43
C GLY A 175 5.88 -1.21 -5.27
N PRO A 176 5.44 -2.18 -4.45
CA PRO A 176 4.56 -1.92 -3.33
C PRO A 176 5.30 -1.26 -2.17
N ILE A 177 4.74 -0.20 -1.62
CA ILE A 177 5.08 0.32 -0.29
C ILE A 177 4.11 -0.30 0.70
N VAL A 178 4.62 -1.07 1.66
CA VAL A 178 3.84 -1.78 2.67
C VAL A 178 4.01 -1.18 4.06
N ASP A 179 2.99 -1.34 4.90
CA ASP A 179 3.09 -1.09 6.34
C ASP A 179 3.86 -2.20 7.06
N ARG A 180 4.02 -2.06 8.39
CA ARG A 180 4.66 -3.07 9.25
C ARG A 180 3.98 -4.44 9.24
N HIS A 181 2.74 -4.56 8.76
CA HIS A 181 2.02 -5.83 8.67
C HIS A 181 2.17 -6.48 7.29
N GLY A 182 2.84 -5.81 6.34
CA GLY A 182 2.97 -6.26 4.96
C GLY A 182 1.74 -5.99 4.10
N LYS A 183 0.90 -5.05 4.52
CA LYS A 183 -0.24 -4.58 3.72
C LYS A 183 0.18 -3.39 2.89
N VAL A 184 -0.14 -3.39 1.60
CA VAL A 184 0.20 -2.29 0.70
C VAL A 184 -0.57 -1.03 1.08
N VAL A 185 0.16 0.07 1.26
CA VAL A 185 -0.36 1.42 1.57
C VAL A 185 0.01 2.42 0.47
N GLY A 186 0.95 2.07 -0.41
CA GLY A 186 1.27 2.89 -1.56
C GLY A 186 2.08 2.19 -2.64
N ILE A 187 2.42 2.94 -3.68
CA ILE A 187 3.19 2.50 -4.84
C ILE A 187 4.37 3.44 -5.01
N VAL A 188 5.60 2.91 -5.05
CA VAL A 188 6.81 3.72 -5.34
C VAL A 188 6.66 4.34 -6.72
N THR A 189 6.77 5.67 -6.88
CA THR A 189 6.67 6.32 -8.19
C THR A 189 7.90 7.15 -8.54
N ALA A 190 8.07 8.27 -7.86
CA ALA A 190 8.89 9.39 -8.29
C ALA A 190 9.65 9.99 -7.10
N GLY A 191 10.61 10.85 -7.40
CA GLY A 191 11.43 11.54 -6.42
C GLY A 191 11.81 12.91 -6.96
N VAL A 192 12.27 13.79 -6.08
CA VAL A 192 12.68 15.13 -6.48
C VAL A 192 14.10 15.07 -7.06
N ALA A 193 14.25 15.51 -8.31
CA ALA A 193 15.57 15.62 -8.93
C ALA A 193 16.48 16.53 -8.08
N ASN A 194 17.72 16.10 -7.85
CA ASN A 194 18.72 16.80 -7.04
C ASN A 194 18.37 16.96 -5.54
N ALA A 195 17.38 16.22 -5.01
CA ALA A 195 17.16 16.11 -3.57
C ALA A 195 17.27 14.64 -3.13
N ASN A 196 18.38 14.32 -2.46
CA ASN A 196 18.58 12.98 -1.91
C ASN A 196 17.50 12.69 -0.85
N ASN A 197 16.93 11.49 -0.89
CA ASN A 197 15.95 10.98 0.08
C ASN A 197 14.62 11.75 0.14
N VAL A 198 14.24 12.45 -0.93
CA VAL A 198 12.90 13.02 -1.11
C VAL A 198 12.17 12.24 -2.18
N ASN A 199 11.57 11.12 -1.77
CA ASN A 199 10.85 10.20 -2.65
C ASN A 199 9.36 10.19 -2.32
N PHE A 200 8.55 9.75 -3.27
CA PHE A 200 7.10 9.75 -3.15
C PHE A 200 6.49 8.38 -3.42
N GLY A 201 5.44 8.07 -2.67
CA GLY A 201 4.55 6.96 -2.91
C GLY A 201 3.16 7.44 -3.27
N ILE A 202 2.56 6.90 -4.33
CA ILE A 202 1.13 7.09 -4.62
C ILE A 202 0.36 6.31 -3.58
N LYS A 203 -0.63 6.91 -2.92
CA LYS A 203 -1.46 6.16 -1.96
C LYS A 203 -2.23 5.04 -2.67
N ILE A 204 -2.36 3.86 -2.05
CA ILE A 204 -3.02 2.70 -2.69
C ILE A 204 -4.50 2.93 -3.03
N ASP A 205 -5.21 3.72 -2.22
CA ASP A 205 -6.64 4.03 -2.40
C ASP A 205 -6.92 4.84 -3.68
N ILE A 206 -5.93 5.58 -4.18
CA ILE A 206 -5.99 6.31 -5.45
C ILE A 206 -6.16 5.35 -6.62
N ALA A 207 -5.54 4.17 -6.54
CA ALA A 207 -5.66 3.15 -7.57
C ALA A 207 -7.12 2.69 -7.75
N PHE A 208 -7.91 2.61 -6.68
CA PHE A 208 -9.30 2.15 -6.74
C PHE A 208 -10.21 3.17 -7.44
N GLY A 209 -9.91 4.46 -7.25
CA GLY A 209 -10.63 5.56 -7.90
C GLY A 209 -10.30 5.71 -9.39
N HIS A 210 -9.13 5.25 -9.85
CA HIS A 210 -8.63 5.50 -11.21
C HIS A 210 -8.52 4.24 -12.08
N LEU A 211 -8.60 3.06 -11.48
CA LEU A 211 -8.58 1.78 -12.17
C LEU A 211 -9.85 1.00 -11.81
N GLU A 212 -10.80 0.93 -12.73
CA GLU A 212 -12.11 0.29 -12.56
C GLU A 212 -11.99 -1.17 -12.13
N LYS A 213 -10.98 -1.90 -12.66
CA LYS A 213 -10.75 -3.30 -12.27
C LYS A 213 -10.37 -3.46 -10.80
N LEU A 214 -9.98 -2.41 -10.09
CA LEU A 214 -9.63 -2.45 -8.67
C LEU A 214 -10.75 -1.97 -7.73
N GLU A 215 -11.91 -1.58 -8.25
CA GLU A 215 -13.06 -1.13 -7.43
C GLU A 215 -13.39 -2.12 -6.29
N HIS A 216 -13.33 -3.42 -6.58
CA HIS A 216 -13.62 -4.48 -5.63
C HIS A 216 -12.63 -4.59 -4.45
N LEU A 217 -11.49 -3.90 -4.51
CA LEU A 217 -10.49 -3.87 -3.43
C LEU A 217 -10.72 -2.69 -2.47
N CYS A 218 -11.62 -1.75 -2.80
CA CYS A 218 -11.96 -0.69 -1.87
C CYS A 218 -12.84 -1.21 -0.73
N ASP A 219 -12.59 -0.72 0.49
CA ASP A 219 -13.58 -0.76 1.57
C ASP A 219 -14.50 0.47 1.40
N CYS A 220 -15.34 0.43 0.36
CA CYS A 220 -16.20 1.53 -0.04
C CYS A 220 -17.45 1.04 -0.81
N LEU A 221 -18.45 1.91 -0.90
CA LEU A 221 -19.59 1.77 -1.80
C LEU A 221 -19.23 2.35 -3.17
N VAL A 222 -19.32 1.55 -4.22
CA VAL A 222 -19.15 1.99 -5.61
C VAL A 222 -20.50 2.40 -6.18
N VAL A 223 -20.68 3.68 -6.49
CA VAL A 223 -21.90 4.19 -7.12
C VAL A 223 -21.61 4.53 -8.57
N LYS A 224 -22.35 3.93 -9.51
CA LYS A 224 -22.30 4.25 -10.94
C LYS A 224 -23.58 4.94 -11.36
N ALA A 225 -23.45 5.99 -12.15
CA ALA A 225 -24.55 6.75 -12.73
C ALA A 225 -24.11 7.28 -14.12
N PRO A 226 -25.01 7.85 -14.94
CA PRO A 226 -24.59 8.53 -16.16
C PRO A 226 -23.61 9.68 -15.87
N GLU A 227 -22.79 10.03 -16.85
CA GLU A 227 -21.77 11.05 -16.72
C GLU A 227 -22.38 12.41 -16.31
N GLN A 228 -21.70 13.14 -15.41
CA GLN A 228 -22.12 14.44 -14.89
C GLN A 228 -23.46 14.47 -14.14
N VAL A 229 -24.10 13.33 -13.90
CA VAL A 229 -25.32 13.25 -13.09
C VAL A 229 -24.99 13.40 -11.60
N PRO A 230 -25.60 14.35 -10.87
CA PRO A 230 -25.45 14.46 -9.43
C PRO A 230 -25.95 13.22 -8.69
N ILE A 231 -25.13 12.72 -7.77
CA ILE A 231 -25.43 11.58 -6.91
C ILE A 231 -25.61 12.10 -5.49
N PHE A 232 -26.66 11.63 -4.83
CA PHE A 232 -27.02 11.97 -3.47
C PHE A 232 -26.98 10.72 -2.59
N VAL A 233 -26.50 10.87 -1.36
CA VAL A 233 -26.58 9.88 -0.29
C VAL A 233 -27.19 10.52 0.94
N ASP A 234 -28.27 9.94 1.47
CA ASP A 234 -29.00 10.46 2.63
C ASP A 234 -29.31 11.97 2.51
N ASP A 235 -29.84 12.35 1.35
CA ASP A 235 -30.19 13.73 0.95
C ASP A 235 -29.02 14.72 0.78
N GLU A 236 -27.77 14.28 0.92
CA GLU A 236 -26.57 15.10 0.66
C GLU A 236 -25.98 14.79 -0.71
N MET A 237 -25.65 15.83 -1.50
CA MET A 237 -24.93 15.65 -2.76
C MET A 237 -23.48 15.25 -2.45
N VAL A 238 -23.08 14.05 -2.88
CA VAL A 238 -21.75 13.49 -2.61
C VAL A 238 -20.80 13.55 -3.81
N GLY A 239 -21.33 13.82 -5.01
CA GLY A 239 -20.52 13.94 -6.22
C GLY A 239 -21.35 13.82 -7.49
N VAL A 240 -20.69 13.48 -8.59
CA VAL A 240 -21.31 13.26 -9.90
C VAL A 240 -20.84 11.94 -10.50
N GLY A 241 -21.64 11.35 -11.39
CA GLY A 241 -21.23 10.23 -12.23
C GLY A 241 -20.04 10.58 -13.16
N PRO A 242 -19.39 9.57 -13.77
CA PRO A 242 -19.94 8.25 -13.99
C PRO A 242 -19.71 7.25 -12.85
N ARG A 243 -18.79 7.57 -11.92
CA ARG A 243 -18.38 6.66 -10.86
C ARG A 243 -17.91 7.40 -9.61
N LEU A 244 -18.41 6.99 -8.45
CA LEU A 244 -17.99 7.45 -7.13
C LEU A 244 -17.63 6.29 -6.21
N LEU A 245 -16.59 6.46 -5.41
CA LEU A 245 -16.17 5.55 -4.35
C LEU A 245 -16.43 6.24 -3.02
N LEU A 246 -17.38 5.72 -2.23
CA LEU A 246 -17.88 6.38 -1.03
C LEU A 246 -17.61 5.51 0.19
N LYS A 247 -16.82 6.00 1.13
CA LYS A 247 -16.66 5.35 2.43
C LYS A 247 -17.79 5.81 3.35
N LEU A 248 -18.78 4.95 3.54
CA LEU A 248 -19.96 5.24 4.36
C LEU A 248 -19.80 4.70 5.77
N ARG A 249 -20.66 5.17 6.68
CA ARG A 249 -20.80 4.53 7.99
C ARG A 249 -21.53 3.18 7.81
N PRO A 250 -21.29 2.17 8.64
CA PRO A 250 -22.11 0.96 8.60
C PRO A 250 -23.57 1.28 8.88
N GLY A 251 -24.48 0.79 8.04
CA GLY A 251 -25.91 1.06 8.17
C GLY A 251 -26.66 1.07 6.84
N ARG A 252 -27.94 1.41 6.93
CA ARG A 252 -28.80 1.63 5.77
C ARG A 252 -28.60 3.06 5.26
N HIS A 253 -28.39 3.19 3.96
CA HIS A 253 -28.27 4.45 3.23
C HIS A 253 -29.26 4.51 2.08
N GLU A 254 -29.75 5.70 1.76
CA GLU A 254 -30.49 5.96 0.53
C GLU A 254 -29.57 6.63 -0.49
N VAL A 255 -29.41 6.01 -1.65
CA VAL A 255 -28.59 6.53 -2.76
C VAL A 255 -29.53 6.85 -3.92
N PHE A 256 -29.46 8.07 -4.45
CA PHE A 256 -30.31 8.46 -5.57
C PHE A 256 -29.66 9.45 -6.52
N ALA A 257 -30.22 9.53 -7.73
CA ALA A 257 -29.90 10.52 -8.74
C ALA A 257 -31.17 10.95 -9.48
N VAL A 258 -31.16 12.16 -10.04
CA VAL A 258 -32.23 12.64 -10.94
C VAL A 258 -31.70 12.59 -12.37
N ILE A 259 -32.32 11.74 -13.19
CA ILE A 259 -31.91 11.45 -14.57
C ILE A 259 -33.11 11.73 -15.46
N ASP A 260 -32.97 12.66 -16.41
CA ASP A 260 -34.04 13.10 -17.31
C ASP A 260 -35.36 13.47 -16.57
N GLY A 261 -35.23 14.14 -15.42
CA GLY A 261 -36.35 14.55 -14.58
C GLY A 261 -37.00 13.44 -13.77
N ARG A 262 -36.46 12.21 -13.79
CA ARG A 262 -36.94 11.07 -12.99
C ARG A 262 -35.93 10.73 -11.91
N MET A 263 -36.41 10.53 -10.68
CA MET A 263 -35.58 10.09 -9.58
C MET A 263 -35.42 8.57 -9.66
N ASP A 264 -34.17 8.09 -9.73
CA ASP A 264 -33.81 6.69 -9.45
C ASP A 264 -33.23 6.64 -8.04
N ARG A 265 -33.87 5.88 -7.15
CA ARG A 265 -33.56 5.81 -5.72
C ARG A 265 -33.42 4.35 -5.30
N LYS A 266 -32.34 4.04 -4.59
CA LYS A 266 -32.03 2.70 -4.08
C LYS A 266 -31.64 2.75 -2.61
N SER A 267 -32.08 1.76 -1.84
CA SER A 267 -31.64 1.58 -0.45
C SER A 267 -30.55 0.53 -0.41
N VAL A 268 -29.48 0.80 0.32
CA VAL A 268 -28.27 -0.03 0.43
C VAL A 268 -27.96 -0.23 1.89
N ILE A 269 -27.51 -1.43 2.26
CA ILE A 269 -26.97 -1.72 3.58
C ILE A 269 -25.45 -1.86 3.46
N TYR A 270 -24.70 -0.85 3.88
CA TYR A 270 -23.23 -0.86 3.90
C TYR A 270 -22.72 -1.49 5.21
N PRO A 271 -21.69 -2.36 5.20
CA PRO A 271 -20.88 -2.81 4.06
C PRO A 271 -21.36 -4.11 3.40
N SER A 272 -22.55 -4.63 3.72
CA SER A 272 -23.04 -5.88 3.10
C SER A 272 -23.29 -5.74 1.60
N GLU A 273 -23.62 -4.54 1.14
CA GLU A 273 -23.76 -4.16 -0.25
C GLU A 273 -22.69 -3.11 -0.59
N THR A 274 -21.91 -3.35 -1.64
CA THR A 274 -20.73 -2.55 -2.00
C THR A 274 -20.81 -1.92 -3.38
N ALA A 275 -21.92 -2.10 -4.10
CA ALA A 275 -22.14 -1.46 -5.39
C ALA A 275 -23.60 -1.05 -5.60
N VAL A 276 -23.78 0.09 -6.27
CA VAL A 276 -25.08 0.61 -6.73
C VAL A 276 -24.92 1.12 -8.14
N GLU A 277 -25.89 0.81 -9.00
CA GLU A 277 -25.98 1.40 -10.33
C GLU A 277 -27.30 2.14 -10.45
N LEU A 278 -27.24 3.41 -10.87
CA LEU A 278 -28.39 4.28 -11.08
C LEU A 278 -28.57 4.57 -12.58
N GLY A 279 -29.81 4.79 -13.02
CA GLY A 279 -30.13 5.08 -14.42
C GLY A 279 -30.22 3.85 -15.32
N LYS A 280 -30.54 2.70 -14.74
CA LYS A 280 -30.91 1.48 -15.49
C LYS A 280 -32.40 1.42 -15.79
#